data_AF-A0A268RWU5-F1
#
_entry.id   AF-A0A268RWU5-F1
#
_cell.length_a   1.000
_cell.length_b   1.000
_cell.length_c   1.000
_cell.angle_alpha   90.00
_cell.angle_beta   90.00
_cell.angle_gamma   90.00
#
_symmetry.space_group_name_H-M   'P 1'
#
loop_
_entity.id
_entity.type
_entity.pdbx_description
1 polymer ?
#
loop_
_entity_poly.entity_id
_entity_poly.type
_entity_poly.pdbx_seq_one_letter_code
_entity_poly.pdbx_strand_id
1 'polypeptide(L)'
;MRLLDSKKNKFFFSLLAVFIITVILKVGVYINTNNYNTIRYDLGFPATWISVTQQFNFADINLIGLVINVAFFYLFFVFVEIGVKKIVNKLRRAD
;
A
#
# COMPACT_ATOMS: atom_id res chain seq x y z
N MET A 1 16.74 8.93 -10.91
CA MET A 1 15.40 9.17 -10.33
C MET A 1 14.39 9.82 -11.30
N ARG A 2 14.57 9.75 -12.63
CA ARG A 2 13.59 10.25 -13.62
C ARG A 2 12.30 9.42 -13.70
N LEU A 3 12.32 8.19 -13.18
CA LEU A 3 11.19 7.26 -13.27
C LEU A 3 10.01 7.67 -12.38
N LEU A 4 10.22 8.41 -11.29
CA LEU A 4 9.13 8.85 -10.40
C LEU A 4 8.52 10.20 -10.80
N ASP A 5 9.10 10.94 -11.75
CA ASP A 5 8.57 12.25 -12.16
C ASP A 5 7.18 12.13 -12.81
N SER A 6 6.92 11.04 -13.53
CA SER A 6 5.63 10.79 -14.19
C SER A 6 4.56 10.30 -13.21
N LYS A 7 3.39 10.95 -13.21
CA LYS A 7 2.19 10.51 -12.45
C LYS A 7 1.83 9.05 -12.75
N LYS A 8 1.95 8.61 -14.01
CA LYS A 8 1.65 7.24 -14.44
C LYS A 8 2.56 6.22 -13.74
N ASN A 9 3.85 6.54 -13.63
CA ASN A 9 4.83 5.64 -13.01
C ASN A 9 4.60 5.56 -11.50
N LYS A 10 4.29 6.67 -10.83
CA LYS A 10 3.92 6.66 -9.40
C LYS A 10 2.72 5.75 -9.14
N PHE A 11 1.68 5.86 -9.97
CA PHE A 11 0.50 4.99 -9.86
C PHE A 11 0.86 3.52 -10.08
N PHE A 12 1.64 3.22 -11.11
CA PHE A 12 2.13 1.86 -11.39
C PHE A 12 2.94 1.29 -10.21
N PHE A 13 3.91 2.03 -9.66
CA PHE A 13 4.69 1.58 -8.50
C PHE A 13 3.85 1.42 -7.24
N SER A 14 2.78 2.22 -7.08
CA SER A 14 1.85 2.09 -5.97
C SER A 14 1.06 0.79 -6.08
N LEU A 15 0.50 0.48 -7.25
CA LEU A 15 -0.16 -0.80 -7.51
C LEU A 15 0.78 -1.99 -7.30
N LEU A 16 2.02 -1.88 -7.78
CA LEU A 16 3.03 -2.92 -7.61
C LEU A 16 3.37 -3.13 -6.12
N ALA A 17 3.52 -2.07 -5.34
CA ALA A 17 3.78 -2.15 -3.91
C ALA A 17 2.64 -2.84 -3.16
N VAL A 18 1.38 -2.48 -3.48
CA VAL A 18 0.20 -3.16 -2.92
C VAL A 18 0.19 -4.63 -3.29
N PHE A 19 0.42 -4.97 -4.56
CA PHE A 19 0.48 -6.37 -5.00
C PHE A 19 1.54 -7.18 -4.25
N ILE A 20 2.75 -6.65 -4.11
CA ILE A 20 3.84 -7.34 -3.39
C ILE A 20 3.48 -7.55 -1.91
N ILE A 21 2.91 -6.55 -1.25
CA ILE A 21 2.57 -6.62 0.18
C ILE A 21 1.41 -7.58 0.43
N THR A 22 0.37 -7.51 -0.40
CA THR A 22 -0.85 -8.31 -0.23
C THR A 22 -0.66 -9.75 -0.72
N VAL A 23 0.03 -9.99 -1.84
CA VAL A 23 0.12 -11.33 -2.46
C VAL A 23 1.37 -12.10 -2.04
N ILE A 24 2.54 -11.45 -2.02
CA ILE A 24 3.83 -12.13 -1.81
C ILE A 24 4.15 -12.20 -0.32
N LEU A 25 4.22 -11.02 0.31
CA LEU A 25 4.69 -10.91 1.69
C LEU A 25 3.63 -11.33 2.70
N LYS A 26 2.34 -11.30 2.32
CA LYS A 26 1.20 -11.51 3.23
C LYS A 26 1.34 -10.71 4.54
N VAL A 27 2.04 -9.58 4.48
CA VAL A 27 2.36 -8.77 5.67
C VAL A 27 1.07 -8.13 6.16
N GLY A 28 0.66 -8.48 7.37
CA GLY A 28 -0.63 -8.08 7.94
C GLY A 28 -1.77 -9.06 7.68
N VAL A 29 -1.54 -10.25 7.10
CA VAL A 29 -2.54 -11.31 7.05
C VAL A 29 -2.51 -12.09 8.37
N TYR A 30 -3.47 -11.83 9.26
CA TYR A 30 -3.69 -12.64 10.47
C TYR A 30 -4.94 -13.50 10.32
N ILE A 31 -4.76 -14.81 10.25
CA ILE A 31 -5.87 -15.76 10.26
C ILE A 31 -6.28 -15.95 11.73
N ASN A 32 -7.32 -15.22 12.17
CA ASN A 32 -7.92 -15.46 13.49
C ASN A 32 -9.09 -16.44 13.36
N THR A 33 -8.88 -17.71 13.68
CA THR A 33 -9.98 -18.66 13.90
C THR A 33 -10.54 -18.50 15.30
N ASN A 34 -11.42 -17.52 15.51
CA ASN A 34 -12.29 -17.52 16.68
C ASN A 34 -13.40 -18.57 16.52
N ASN A 35 -13.99 -19.05 17.64
CA ASN A 35 -15.03 -20.10 17.76
C ASN A 35 -16.27 -19.98 16.85
N TYR A 36 -16.35 -18.96 15.99
CA TYR A 36 -17.42 -18.71 15.03
C TYR A 36 -17.02 -18.92 13.55
N ASN A 37 -15.91 -19.60 13.27
CA ASN A 37 -15.54 -20.02 11.89
C ASN A 37 -15.40 -18.86 10.87
N THR A 38 -15.01 -17.65 11.32
CA THR A 38 -14.83 -16.49 10.43
C THR A 38 -13.35 -16.28 10.09
N ILE A 39 -12.97 -16.45 8.83
CA ILE A 39 -11.60 -16.27 8.36
C ILE A 39 -11.40 -14.78 8.02
N ARG A 40 -10.73 -14.02 8.89
CA ARG A 40 -10.43 -12.62 8.56
C ARG A 40 -9.25 -12.55 7.58
N TYR A 41 -9.51 -12.03 6.37
CA TYR A 41 -8.46 -11.64 5.43
C TYR A 41 -8.19 -10.16 5.60
N ASP A 42 -7.06 -9.84 6.18
CA ASP A 42 -6.65 -8.48 6.42
C ASP A 42 -5.67 -8.03 5.32
N LEU A 43 -5.90 -6.86 4.72
CA LEU A 43 -5.33 -6.48 3.42
C LEU A 43 -3.88 -5.99 3.47
N GLY A 44 -3.24 -6.13 4.61
CA GLY A 44 -1.88 -5.67 4.82
C GLY A 44 -1.75 -4.16 4.95
N PHE A 45 -0.55 -3.72 5.35
CA PHE A 45 -0.28 -2.34 5.76
C PHE A 45 -0.37 -1.35 4.57
N PRO A 46 -0.93 -0.14 4.77
CA PRO A 46 -1.48 0.42 6.01
C PRO A 46 -2.98 0.15 6.26
N ALA A 47 -3.71 -0.53 5.38
CA ALA A 47 -5.15 -0.78 5.55
C ALA A 47 -5.48 -1.94 6.50
N THR A 48 -4.52 -2.45 7.27
CA THR A 48 -4.71 -3.56 8.25
C THR A 48 -5.79 -3.30 9.31
N TRP A 49 -6.16 -2.05 9.52
CA TRP A 49 -7.20 -1.69 10.50
C TRP A 49 -8.62 -1.79 9.90
N ILE A 50 -8.74 -1.89 8.58
CA ILE A 50 -10.01 -2.08 7.88
C ILE A 50 -10.27 -3.59 7.77
N SER A 51 -10.38 -4.22 8.93
CA SER A 51 -10.76 -5.63 9.06
C SER A 51 -12.26 -5.74 8.79
N VAL A 52 -12.63 -6.14 7.58
CA VAL A 52 -14.03 -6.49 7.27
C VAL A 52 -14.32 -7.84 7.91
N THR A 53 -15.26 -7.87 8.86
CA THR A 53 -15.73 -9.12 9.46
C THR A 53 -16.47 -9.94 8.43
N GLN A 54 -15.94 -11.11 8.06
CA GLN A 54 -16.62 -12.09 7.21
C GLN A 54 -17.88 -12.61 7.91
N GLN A 55 -19.04 -12.01 7.67
CA GLN A 55 -20.32 -12.70 7.74
C GLN A 55 -20.91 -12.94 6.35
N PHE A 56 -20.24 -12.47 5.30
CA PHE A 56 -20.63 -12.69 3.91
C PHE A 56 -19.54 -13.46 3.17
N ASN A 57 -20.01 -14.35 2.31
CA ASN A 57 -19.34 -15.43 1.61
C ASN A 57 -17.92 -15.16 1.08
N PHE A 58 -17.16 -16.25 1.01
CA PHE A 58 -15.91 -16.41 0.27
C PHE A 58 -15.86 -15.58 -1.04
N ALA A 59 -14.88 -14.68 -1.14
CA ALA A 59 -14.38 -13.94 -2.33
C ALA A 59 -14.47 -12.41 -2.33
N ASP A 60 -14.98 -11.77 -1.28
CA ASP A 60 -15.00 -10.29 -1.24
C ASP A 60 -13.62 -9.72 -0.90
N ILE A 61 -12.84 -9.42 -1.94
CA ILE A 61 -11.66 -8.55 -1.83
C ILE A 61 -12.15 -7.22 -1.24
N ASN A 62 -11.61 -6.82 -0.07
CA ASN A 62 -11.96 -5.56 0.56
C ASN A 62 -11.46 -4.37 -0.29
N LEU A 63 -12.27 -3.96 -1.27
CA LEU A 63 -11.94 -2.94 -2.25
C LEU A 63 -11.54 -1.61 -1.59
N ILE A 64 -12.15 -1.29 -0.45
CA ILE A 64 -11.87 -0.08 0.32
C ILE A 64 -10.43 -0.10 0.86
N GLY A 65 -10.02 -1.20 1.50
CA GLY A 65 -8.65 -1.35 1.97
C GLY A 65 -7.62 -1.34 0.84
N LEU A 66 -7.96 -1.91 -0.32
CA LEU A 66 -7.09 -1.90 -1.49
C LEU A 66 -6.91 -0.49 -2.05
N VAL A 67 -7.98 0.30 -2.15
CA VAL A 67 -7.92 1.70 -2.58
C VAL A 67 -7.09 2.53 -1.61
N ILE A 68 -7.23 2.32 -0.30
CA ILE A 68 -6.47 3.05 0.72
C ILE A 68 -4.98 2.71 0.65
N ASN A 69 -4.65 1.43 0.45
CA ASN A 69 -3.26 1.01 0.25
C ASN A 69 -2.65 1.68 -0.98
N VAL A 70 -3.35 1.69 -2.12
CA VAL A 70 -2.87 2.35 -3.35
C VAL A 70 -2.68 3.85 -3.14
N ALA A 71 -3.65 4.51 -2.49
CA ALA A 71 -3.57 5.94 -2.20
C ALA A 71 -2.39 6.28 -1.29
N PHE A 72 -2.16 5.47 -0.24
CA PHE A 72 -1.04 5.66 0.66
C PHE A 72 0.31 5.53 -0.06
N PHE A 73 0.54 4.46 -0.82
CA PHE A 73 1.80 4.29 -1.54
C PHE A 73 2.02 5.38 -2.58
N TYR A 74 0.96 5.85 -3.22
CA TYR A 74 1.05 6.98 -4.14
C TYR A 74 1.54 8.25 -3.44
N LEU A 75 0.94 8.60 -2.30
CA LEU A 75 1.37 9.75 -1.49
C LEU A 75 2.79 9.57 -0.95
N PHE A 76 3.15 8.35 -0.54
CA PHE A 76 4.51 8.02 -0.12
C PHE A 76 5.54 8.30 -1.23
N PHE A 77 5.28 7.85 -2.47
CA PHE A 77 6.16 8.13 -3.61
C PHE A 77 6.25 9.62 -3.94
N VAL A 78 5.15 10.37 -3.82
CA VAL A 78 5.15 11.83 -3.95
C VAL A 78 6.04 12.47 -2.87
N PHE A 79 5.93 12.02 -1.62
CA PHE A 79 6.75 12.55 -0.52
C PHE A 79 8.24 12.26 -0.72
N VAL A 80 8.58 11.03 -1.11
CA VAL A 80 9.97 10.64 -1.43
C VAL A 80 10.53 11.50 -2.57
N GLU A 81 9.76 11.74 -3.62
CA GLU A 81 10.17 12.60 -4.74
C GLU A 81 10.50 14.02 -4.26
N ILE A 82 9.63 14.63 -3.44
CA ILE A 82 9.86 15.97 -2.90
C ILE A 82 11.12 15.99 -2.02
N GLY A 83 11.29 15.00 -1.15
CA GLY A 83 12.46 14.86 -0.28
C GLY A 83 13.76 14.75 -1.08
N VAL A 84 13.79 13.91 -2.10
CA VAL A 84 14.93 13.73 -3.00
C VAL A 84 15.24 15.03 -3.73
N LYS A 85 14.24 15.71 -4.31
CA LYS A 85 14.45 16.99 -5.02
C LYS A 85 15.04 18.04 -4.10
N LYS A 86 14.58 18.10 -2.83
CA LYS A 86 15.12 19.01 -1.82
C LYS A 86 16.59 18.70 -1.50
N ILE A 87 16.95 17.43 -1.33
CA ILE A 87 18.33 17.00 -1.07
C ILE A 87 19.24 17.32 -2.26
N VAL A 88 18.83 16.95 -3.48
CA VAL A 88 19.59 17.21 -4.70
C VAL A 88 19.82 18.71 -4.91
N ASN A 89 18.80 19.54 -4.71
CA ASN A 89 18.94 21.00 -4.83
C ASN A 89 19.84 21.59 -3.75
N LYS A 90 19.88 21.00 -2.54
CA LYS A 90 20.79 21.45 -1.48
C LYS A 90 22.25 21.12 -1.82
N LEU A 91 22.51 19.92 -2.35
CA LEU A 91 23.85 19.51 -2.79
C LEU A 91 24.37 20.40 -3.92
N ARG A 92 23.53 20.70 -4.92
CA ARG A 92 23.90 21.57 -6.06
C ARG A 92 24.23 23.01 -5.66
N ARG A 93 23.81 23.49 -4.49
CA ARG A 93 24.15 24.84 -3.98
C ARG A 93 25.40 24.86 -3.11
N ALA A 94 25.90 23.69 -2.72
CA ALA A 94 27.12 23.55 -1.92
C ALA A 94 28.38 23.41 -2.80
N ASP A 95 28.20 23.02 -4.07
CA ASP A 95 29.19 23.09 -5.15
C ASP A 95 29.17 24.48 -5.82
#